data_AF-A0A925KBX7-F1
#
_entry.id   AF-A0A925KBX7-F1
#
_cell.length_a   1.000
_cell.length_b   1.000
_cell.length_c   1.000
_cell.angle_alpha   90.00
_cell.angle_beta   90.00
_cell.angle_gamma   90.00
#
_symmetry.space_group_name_H-M   'P 1'
#
loop_
_entity.id
_entity.type
_entity.pdbx_description
1 polymer ?
#
loop_
_entity_poly.entity_id
_entity_poly.type
_entity_poly.pdbx_seq_one_letter_code
_entity_poly.pdbx_strand_id
1 'polypeptide(L)'
;MSGYKVNRKAMATAFISMLETPCIEFEHDATVEEAPYLLGQFPSADFTDCLLAARATHLGRSRFETFDAADARLPRGELLQ
;
A
#
# COMPACT_ATOMS: atom_id res chain seq x y z
N MET A 1 8.59 -5.22 -21.19
CA MET A 1 8.55 -6.68 -21.45
C MET A 1 9.30 -7.39 -20.33
N SER A 2 8.60 -8.02 -19.40
CA SER A 2 9.24 -8.82 -18.35
C SER A 2 9.56 -10.20 -18.92
N GLY A 3 10.83 -10.48 -19.20
CA GLY A 3 11.33 -11.77 -19.72
C GLY A 3 11.52 -12.85 -18.65
N TYR A 4 11.03 -12.62 -17.44
CA TYR A 4 11.18 -13.57 -16.35
C TYR A 4 10.15 -14.70 -16.48
N LYS A 5 10.62 -15.92 -16.70
CA LYS A 5 9.81 -17.14 -16.56
C LYS A 5 9.53 -17.37 -15.07
N VAL A 6 8.55 -16.64 -14.54
CA VAL A 6 8.16 -16.76 -13.14
C VAL A 6 7.34 -18.04 -12.97
N ASN A 7 7.84 -18.96 -12.15
CA ASN A 7 7.13 -20.19 -11.80
C ASN A 7 6.06 -19.87 -10.75
N ARG A 8 4.79 -20.21 -11.02
CA ARG A 8 3.67 -20.01 -10.09
C ARG A 8 3.94 -20.63 -8.70
N LYS A 9 4.60 -21.80 -8.65
CA LYS A 9 4.99 -22.44 -7.38
C LYS A 9 6.01 -21.59 -6.63
N ALA A 10 7.00 -21.04 -7.32
CA ALA A 10 8.00 -20.17 -6.71
C ALA A 10 7.37 -18.87 -6.19
N MET A 11 6.41 -18.28 -6.92
CA MET A 11 5.64 -17.13 -6.42
C MET A 11 4.88 -17.46 -5.14
N ALA A 12 4.11 -18.56 -5.15
CA ALA A 12 3.32 -18.95 -4.00
C ALA A 12 4.20 -19.18 -2.76
N THR A 13 5.34 -19.87 -2.93
CA THR A 13 6.31 -20.05 -1.85
C THR A 13 6.85 -18.72 -1.33
N ALA A 14 7.18 -17.78 -2.21
CA ALA A 14 7.65 -16.46 -1.79
C ALA A 14 6.58 -15.69 -1.00
N PHE A 15 5.32 -15.66 -1.47
CA PHE A 15 4.23 -14.99 -0.76
C PHE A 15 3.93 -15.62 0.60
N ILE A 16 3.88 -16.96 0.70
CA ILE A 16 3.68 -17.65 1.97
C ILE A 16 4.80 -17.28 2.95
N SER A 17 6.06 -17.34 2.50
CA SER A 17 7.20 -17.00 3.35
C SER A 17 7.16 -15.55 3.82
N MET A 18 6.71 -14.62 2.97
CA MET A 18 6.48 -13.23 3.37
C MET A 18 5.40 -13.17 4.44
N LEU A 19 4.23 -13.78 4.22
CA LEU A 19 3.09 -13.77 5.14
C LEU A 19 3.37 -14.43 6.49
N GLU A 20 4.28 -15.40 6.55
CA GLU A 20 4.72 -16.06 7.78
C GLU A 20 5.78 -15.26 8.57
N THR A 21 6.20 -14.09 8.06
CA THR A 21 7.18 -13.24 8.76
C THR A 21 6.56 -12.72 10.08
N PRO A 22 7.25 -12.84 11.23
CA PRO A 22 6.70 -12.53 12.56
C PRO A 22 6.36 -11.06 12.82
N CYS A 23 6.49 -10.18 11.82
CA CYS A 23 6.20 -8.75 11.90
C CYS A 23 5.00 -8.34 11.03
N ILE A 24 4.24 -9.31 10.50
CA ILE A 24 2.98 -9.04 9.82
C ILE A 24 1.86 -9.04 10.84
N GLU A 25 1.24 -7.88 10.96
CA GLU A 25 0.11 -7.64 11.84
C GLU A 25 -1.10 -7.23 10.99
N PHE A 26 -2.28 -7.31 11.60
CA PHE A 26 -3.47 -6.69 11.02
C PHE A 26 -3.30 -5.18 10.97
N GLU A 27 -4.10 -4.54 10.13
CA GLU A 27 -4.05 -3.10 9.95
C GLU A 27 -4.34 -2.35 11.27
N HIS A 28 -3.74 -1.18 11.42
CA HIS A 28 -3.90 -0.36 12.62
C HIS A 28 -5.29 0.28 12.64
N ASP A 29 -6.05 0.09 13.73
CA ASP A 29 -7.45 0.52 13.83
C ASP A 29 -7.67 1.99 13.43
N ALA A 30 -6.84 2.92 13.91
CA ALA A 30 -6.99 4.34 13.58
C ALA A 30 -6.78 4.64 12.09
N THR A 31 -5.98 3.83 11.40
CA THR A 31 -5.77 3.94 9.95
C THR A 31 -7.03 3.48 9.19
N VAL A 32 -7.65 2.39 9.64
CA VAL A 32 -8.90 1.89 9.06
C VAL A 32 -10.05 2.89 9.25
N GLU A 33 -10.10 3.59 10.38
CA GLU A 33 -11.11 4.62 10.66
C GLU A 33 -10.90 5.92 9.85
N GLU A 34 -9.65 6.29 9.54
CA GLU A 34 -9.33 7.49 8.77
C GLU A 34 -9.52 7.30 7.25
N ALA A 35 -9.29 6.10 6.74
CA ALA A 35 -9.36 5.82 5.30
C ALA A 35 -10.71 6.24 4.63
N PRO A 36 -11.89 6.02 5.23
CA PRO A 36 -13.16 6.52 4.69
C PRO A 36 -13.25 8.05 4.59
N TYR A 37 -12.61 8.77 5.52
CA TYR A 37 -12.56 10.24 5.49
C TYR A 37 -11.68 10.74 4.33
N LEU A 38 -10.56 10.07 4.06
CA LEU A 38 -9.73 10.36 2.89
C LEU A 38 -10.44 9.99 1.59
N LEU A 39 -11.14 8.85 1.56
CA LEU A 39 -11.91 8.43 0.39
C LEU A 39 -12.97 9.46 -0.03
N GLY A 40 -13.60 10.12 0.94
CA GLY A 40 -14.53 11.21 0.68
C GLY A 40 -13.89 12.48 0.11
N GLN A 41 -12.57 12.67 0.29
CA GLN A 41 -11.82 13.84 -0.21
C GLN A 41 -11.10 13.58 -1.53
N PHE A 42 -10.74 12.33 -1.80
CA PHE A 42 -9.97 11.93 -2.97
C PHE A 42 -10.78 10.94 -3.83
N PRO A 43 -11.75 11.42 -4.62
CA PRO A 43 -12.68 10.55 -5.36
C PRO A 43 -12.03 9.74 -6.49
N SER A 44 -10.77 10.00 -6.83
CA SER A 44 -9.99 9.21 -7.79
C SER A 44 -9.20 8.08 -7.15
N ALA A 45 -9.13 8.03 -5.82
CA ALA A 45 -8.45 6.99 -5.05
C ALA A 45 -9.46 5.92 -4.64
N ASP A 46 -8.98 4.68 -4.50
CA ASP A 46 -9.74 3.63 -3.85
C ASP A 46 -9.44 3.57 -2.33
N PHE A 47 -10.14 2.67 -1.63
CA PHE A 47 -10.01 2.54 -0.19
C PHE A 47 -8.60 2.12 0.25
N THR A 48 -7.94 1.27 -0.53
CA THR A 48 -6.58 0.76 -0.27
C THR A 48 -5.57 1.89 -0.35
N ASP A 49 -5.68 2.73 -1.37
CA ASP A 49 -4.81 3.89 -1.57
C ASP A 49 -4.93 4.85 -0.37
N CYS A 50 -6.17 5.08 0.07
CA CYS A 50 -6.48 5.90 1.25
C CYS A 50 -5.94 5.26 2.54
N LEU A 51 -6.00 3.94 2.67
CA LEU A 51 -5.44 3.20 3.80
C LEU A 51 -3.91 3.36 3.86
N LEU A 52 -3.22 3.26 2.72
CA LEU A 52 -1.77 3.46 2.62
C LEU A 52 -1.36 4.89 3.01
N ALA A 53 -2.09 5.90 2.51
CA ALA A 53 -1.83 7.29 2.84
C ALA A 53 -2.06 7.62 4.33
N ALA A 54 -3.15 7.09 4.91
CA ALA A 54 -3.40 7.18 6.34
C ALA A 54 -2.28 6.48 7.13
N ARG A 55 -1.88 5.25 6.75
CA ARG A 55 -0.85 4.51 7.49
C ARG A 55 0.49 5.23 7.47
N ALA A 56 0.88 5.77 6.31
CA ALA A 56 2.08 6.58 6.18
C ALA A 56 2.05 7.79 7.14
N THR A 57 0.88 8.40 7.30
CA THR A 57 0.66 9.53 8.23
C THR A 57 0.81 9.11 9.69
N HIS A 58 0.13 8.04 10.11
CA HIS A 58 0.21 7.51 11.49
C HIS A 58 1.61 7.01 11.86
N LEU A 59 2.38 6.52 10.89
CA LEU A 59 3.79 6.14 11.07
C LEU A 59 4.75 7.34 11.04
N GLY A 60 4.24 8.57 10.93
CA GLY A 60 5.07 9.79 10.86
C GLY A 60 5.97 9.84 9.62
N ARG A 61 5.63 9.11 8.55
CA ARG A 61 6.42 9.10 7.32
C ARG A 61 6.20 10.41 6.57
N SER A 62 7.31 10.97 6.07
CA SER A 62 7.28 12.15 5.21
C SER A 62 6.76 11.85 3.81
N ARG A 63 6.88 10.59 3.36
CA ARG A 63 6.44 10.10 2.05
C ARG A 63 6.09 8.61 2.06
N PHE A 64 5.28 8.19 1.10
CA PHE A 64 5.14 6.79 0.70
C PHE A 64 5.35 6.67 -0.80
N GLU A 65 6.13 5.67 -1.20
CA GLU A 65 6.54 5.46 -2.58
C GLU A 65 5.59 4.45 -3.24
N THR A 66 5.14 4.76 -4.46
CA THR A 66 4.18 3.93 -5.20
C THR A 66 4.52 3.94 -6.69
N PHE A 67 4.16 2.86 -7.39
CA PHE A 67 4.21 2.82 -8.86
C PHE A 67 2.87 3.20 -9.48
N ASP A 68 1.83 3.41 -8.68
CA ASP A 68 0.52 3.87 -9.15
C ASP A 68 0.48 5.41 -9.23
N ALA A 69 0.18 5.92 -10.42
CA ALA A 69 0.09 7.35 -10.66
C ALA A 69 -1.14 8.01 -10.02
N ALA A 70 -2.18 7.24 -9.69
CA ALA A 70 -3.33 7.71 -8.93
C ALA A 70 -2.96 7.90 -7.46
N ASP A 71 -2.32 6.89 -6.84
CA ASP A 71 -1.84 6.94 -5.46
C ASP A 71 -0.86 8.08 -5.21
N ALA A 72 0.01 8.35 -6.17
CA ALA A 72 0.99 9.43 -6.05
C ALA A 72 0.35 10.82 -5.91
N ARG A 73 -0.97 10.96 -6.15
CA ARG A 73 -1.73 12.20 -5.95
C ARG A 73 -2.27 12.35 -4.54
N LEU A 74 -2.25 11.28 -3.73
CA LEU A 74 -2.64 11.33 -2.33
C LEU A 74 -1.60 12.10 -1.50
N PRO A 75 -1.98 12.59 -0.31
CA PRO A 75 -1.05 13.27 0.57
C PRO A 75 0.20 12.42 0.82
N ARG A 76 1.37 12.99 0.53
CA ARG A 76 2.69 12.36 0.73
C ARG A 76 3.01 11.20 -0.23
N GLY A 77 2.21 10.97 -1.27
CA GLY A 77 2.52 10.00 -2.32
C GLY A 77 3.68 10.46 -3.21
N GLU A 78 4.58 9.55 -3.56
CA GLU A 78 5.69 9.79 -4.49
C GLU A 78 5.70 8.68 -5.55
N LEU A 79 5.63 9.07 -6.83
CA LEU A 79 5.68 8.14 -7.95
C LEU A 79 7.12 7.68 -8.20
N LEU A 80 7.37 6.38 -8.13
CA LEU A 80 8.65 5.78 -8.52
C LEU A 80 8.74 5.61 -10.04
N GLN A 81 9.91 5.93 -10.59
CA GLN A 81 10.24 5.85 -12.03
C GLN A 81 11.07 4.62 -12.39
#